data_AF-A0A1D2LS73-F1
#
_entry.id   AF-A0A1D2LS73-F1
#
_cell.length_a   1.000
_cell.length_b   1.000
_cell.length_c   1.000
_cell.angle_alpha   90.00
_cell.angle_beta   90.00
_cell.angle_gamma   90.00
#
_symmetry.space_group_name_H-M   'P 1'
#
loop_
_entity.id
_entity.type
_entity.pdbx_description
1 polymer ?
#
loop_
_entity_poly.entity_id
_entity_poly.type
_entity_poly.pdbx_seq_one_letter_code
_entity_poly.pdbx_strand_id
1 'polypeptide(L)'
;MDKNIWLLLRVRFISQQRLNIFKVAGHKKEKSKRLIYLICLAIIALMASFYSGAIAYGLGYLNMTQLIPLYAFLIASLLSFFFTVFKANGELFGFFDYDTLMSLPIKTTTIIASRFMYLYIWNTLLSLLIMLPAGVIYAVFSNPNRLFYCFWIIAMFTVTLIPTTIATIIGAVITAIASRTKHASLISTVLMIMLLISILAASLFAGGFNQSFDINQLNDLSRIFINESFKIYPIAELYHNGIVEEKWLHFISFIAISIVWYLLFVKVLSFKYKSLNTRISSTYNKSNYEVNRLNSGNVLTALYSKELKRFLSSTIYVTNMVVGLVMSVIMSVAVVIVGSERLAIMVGLPELVVFLPKLAPFILAAMIGMSNTSSVSLSLEGKNLWLLKSLPLCLRDIYLSKILVNLTLTVPVALISGSLFIIGIKATLYQGLMMLVIPLIFAIFSATWGLFINYQFANYDWESETQVVKQSMSAVIGMLGSLLITVILGSVPVFLNDSGYAIYTTSIVVLLLGASHIMFKLLLKKRL
;
A
#
# COMPACT_ATOMS: atom_id res chain seq x y z
N MET A 1 22.26 -5.47 24.13
CA MET A 1 21.29 -6.08 23.20
C MET A 1 21.68 -7.54 23.02
N ASP A 2 20.81 -8.49 23.38
CA ASP A 2 21.17 -9.92 23.37
C ASP A 2 21.62 -10.39 21.98
N LYS A 3 22.70 -11.19 21.91
CA LYS A 3 23.24 -11.78 20.67
C LYS A 3 22.16 -12.51 19.85
N ASN A 4 21.19 -13.10 20.54
CA ASN A 4 20.07 -13.82 19.94
C ASN A 4 19.09 -12.88 19.20
N ILE A 5 18.85 -11.65 19.70
CA ILE A 5 17.97 -10.68 19.01
C ILE A 5 18.57 -10.31 17.67
N TRP A 6 19.87 -10.00 17.65
CA TRP A 6 20.56 -9.61 16.43
C TRP A 6 20.63 -10.75 15.42
N LEU A 7 20.87 -11.98 15.88
CA LEU A 7 20.91 -13.16 15.01
C LEU A 7 19.53 -13.44 14.38
N LEU A 8 18.45 -13.41 15.16
CA LEU A 8 17.08 -13.58 14.64
C LEU A 8 16.72 -12.48 13.64
N LEU A 9 17.06 -11.24 13.96
CA LEU A 9 16.83 -10.10 13.07
C LEU A 9 17.60 -10.25 11.76
N ARG A 10 18.88 -10.64 11.82
CA ARG A 10 19.72 -10.86 10.64
C ARG A 10 19.18 -11.96 9.74
N VAL A 11 18.83 -13.11 10.32
CA VAL A 11 18.24 -14.24 9.57
C VAL A 11 16.98 -13.79 8.86
N ARG A 12 16.11 -13.03 9.54
CA ARG A 12 14.88 -12.51 8.96
C ARG A 12 15.10 -11.52 7.83
N PHE A 13 16.04 -10.58 7.97
CA PHE A 13 16.39 -9.68 6.87
C PHE A 13 16.90 -10.46 5.66
N ILE A 14 17.75 -11.45 5.89
CA ILE A 14 18.31 -12.30 4.83
C ILE A 14 17.21 -13.12 4.13
N SER A 15 16.29 -13.72 4.88
CA SER A 15 15.23 -14.57 4.31
C SER A 15 14.17 -13.75 3.59
N GLN A 16 13.66 -12.67 4.20
CA GLN A 16 12.65 -11.82 3.57
C GLN A 16 13.19 -11.09 2.33
N GLN A 17 14.41 -10.52 2.41
CA GLN A 17 15.04 -9.82 1.29
C GLN A 17 15.81 -10.75 0.35
N ARG A 18 15.80 -12.07 0.58
CA ARG A 18 16.53 -13.09 -0.20
C ARG A 18 17.97 -12.68 -0.56
N LEU A 19 18.67 -12.02 0.36
CA LEU A 19 20.04 -11.53 0.12
C LEU A 19 21.05 -12.67 -0.11
N ASN A 20 20.67 -13.90 0.26
CA ASN A 20 21.45 -15.11 0.01
C ASN A 20 21.73 -15.38 -1.47
N ILE A 21 20.84 -14.96 -2.38
CA ILE A 21 20.99 -15.19 -3.83
C ILE A 21 22.29 -14.56 -4.37
N PHE A 22 22.75 -13.45 -3.77
CA PHE A 22 24.01 -12.81 -4.19
C PHE A 22 25.25 -13.65 -3.84
N LYS A 23 25.18 -14.45 -2.77
CA LYS A 23 26.28 -15.30 -2.29
C LYS A 23 26.39 -16.62 -3.04
N VAL A 24 25.30 -17.12 -3.63
CA VAL A 24 25.34 -18.37 -4.40
C VAL A 24 26.01 -18.12 -5.76
N ALA A 25 27.07 -18.88 -6.06
CA ALA A 25 27.71 -18.86 -7.37
C ALA A 25 26.80 -19.56 -8.42
N GLY A 26 26.74 -19.03 -9.65
CA GLY A 26 26.01 -19.66 -10.77
C GLY A 26 24.67 -19.03 -11.19
N HIS A 27 23.96 -18.31 -10.31
CA HIS A 27 22.64 -17.74 -10.64
C HIS A 27 22.69 -16.33 -11.28
N LYS A 28 23.41 -16.14 -12.40
CA LYS A 28 23.54 -14.81 -13.07
C LYS A 28 22.19 -14.15 -13.38
N LYS A 29 21.22 -14.94 -13.88
CA LYS A 29 19.87 -14.44 -14.22
C LYS A 29 19.11 -13.95 -12.98
N GLU A 30 19.11 -14.70 -11.88
CA GLU A 30 18.41 -14.29 -10.65
C GLU A 30 19.08 -13.09 -9.97
N LYS A 31 20.41 -12.99 -10.03
CA LYS A 31 21.13 -11.80 -9.55
C LYS A 31 20.71 -10.55 -10.31
N SER A 32 20.60 -10.63 -11.65
CA SER A 32 20.11 -9.52 -12.47
C SER A 32 18.66 -9.14 -12.12
N LYS A 33 17.76 -10.12 -11.98
CA LYS A 33 16.38 -9.86 -11.54
C LYS A 33 16.36 -9.15 -10.18
N ARG A 34 17.14 -9.63 -9.20
CA ARG A 34 17.20 -9.02 -7.88
C ARG A 34 17.80 -7.61 -7.90
N LEU A 35 18.80 -7.36 -8.76
CA LEU A 35 19.35 -6.02 -8.95
C LEU A 35 18.29 -5.05 -9.49
N ILE A 36 17.51 -5.46 -10.48
CA ILE A 36 16.39 -4.64 -11.01
C ILE A 36 15.39 -4.33 -9.90
N TYR A 37 15.03 -5.31 -9.05
CA TYR A 37 14.16 -5.05 -7.90
C TYR A 37 14.73 -3.97 -6.95
N LEU A 38 16.03 -4.04 -6.62
CA LEU A 38 16.67 -3.04 -5.75
C LEU A 38 16.69 -1.66 -6.40
N ILE A 39 16.93 -1.58 -7.72
CA ILE A 39 16.85 -0.34 -8.49
C ILE A 39 15.42 0.23 -8.46
N CYS A 40 14.39 -0.60 -8.68
CA CYS A 40 13.00 -0.15 -8.58
C CYS A 40 12.68 0.39 -7.18
N LEU A 41 13.13 -0.28 -6.12
CA LEU A 41 12.92 0.18 -4.74
C LEU A 41 13.64 1.51 -4.48
N ALA A 42 14.86 1.68 -4.98
CA ALA A 42 15.61 2.93 -4.89
C ALA A 42 14.91 4.08 -5.64
N ILE A 43 14.36 3.82 -6.84
CA ILE A 43 13.59 4.81 -7.61
C ILE A 43 12.35 5.25 -6.83
N ILE A 44 11.58 4.30 -6.26
CA ILE A 44 10.40 4.61 -5.43
C ILE A 44 10.82 5.48 -4.24
N ALA A 45 11.94 5.12 -3.60
CA ALA A 45 12.43 5.87 -2.46
C ALA A 45 12.83 7.30 -2.83
N LEU A 46 13.47 7.47 -3.99
CA LEU A 46 13.83 8.78 -4.53
C LEU A 46 12.58 9.59 -4.88
N MET A 47 11.58 8.99 -5.54
CA MET A 47 10.32 9.66 -5.88
C MET A 47 9.58 10.15 -4.64
N ALA A 48 9.46 9.31 -3.60
CA ALA A 48 8.80 9.72 -2.38
C ALA A 48 9.60 10.80 -1.60
N SER A 49 10.93 10.77 -1.67
CA SER A 49 11.78 11.83 -1.11
C SER A 49 11.61 13.14 -1.86
N PHE A 50 11.58 13.07 -3.19
CA PHE A 50 11.36 14.22 -4.07
C PHE A 50 9.99 14.84 -3.83
N TYR A 51 8.94 14.03 -3.72
CA TYR A 51 7.59 14.51 -3.44
C TYR A 51 7.48 15.19 -2.07
N SER A 52 8.07 14.59 -1.03
CA SER A 52 8.14 15.21 0.30
C SER A 52 8.88 16.56 0.24
N GLY A 53 9.99 16.62 -0.48
CA GLY A 53 10.74 17.85 -0.68
C GLY A 53 9.95 18.90 -1.47
N ALA A 54 9.28 18.51 -2.54
CA ALA A 54 8.47 19.42 -3.35
C ALA A 54 7.34 20.08 -2.53
N ILE A 55 6.68 19.32 -1.64
CA ILE A 55 5.69 19.88 -0.70
C ILE A 55 6.36 20.88 0.26
N ALA A 56 7.52 20.52 0.83
CA ALA A 56 8.27 21.41 1.72
C ALA A 56 8.64 22.72 1.02
N TYR A 57 9.11 22.63 -0.22
CA TYR A 57 9.49 23.77 -1.04
C TYR A 57 8.28 24.65 -1.35
N GLY A 58 7.14 24.06 -1.71
CA GLY A 58 5.88 24.79 -1.92
C GLY A 58 5.45 25.56 -0.66
N LEU A 59 5.52 24.94 0.51
CA LEU A 59 5.21 25.60 1.79
C LEU A 59 6.21 26.72 2.12
N GLY A 60 7.50 26.51 1.83
CA GLY A 60 8.52 27.54 1.98
C GLY A 60 8.28 28.75 1.08
N TYR A 61 7.92 28.51 -0.18
CA TYR A 61 7.59 29.54 -1.16
C TYR A 61 6.34 30.36 -0.76
N LEU A 62 5.37 29.73 -0.12
CA LEU A 62 4.17 30.38 0.42
C LEU A 62 4.41 31.10 1.76
N ASN A 63 5.67 31.23 2.22
CA ASN A 63 6.05 31.78 3.52
C ASN A 63 5.43 31.05 4.73
N MET A 64 5.02 29.78 4.57
CA MET A 64 4.43 28.94 5.62
C MET A 64 5.49 27.99 6.20
N THR A 65 6.71 28.48 6.44
CA THR A 65 7.86 27.65 6.84
C THR A 65 7.66 26.92 8.16
N GLN A 66 6.86 27.48 9.07
CA GLN A 66 6.50 26.88 10.37
C GLN A 66 5.73 25.56 10.22
N LEU A 67 5.02 25.35 9.11
CA LEU A 67 4.31 24.10 8.84
C LEU A 67 5.23 22.97 8.41
N ILE A 68 6.44 23.27 7.93
CA ILE A 68 7.33 22.28 7.33
C ILE A 68 7.66 21.14 8.31
N PRO A 69 8.12 21.44 9.55
CA PRO A 69 8.34 20.41 10.56
C PRO A 69 7.09 19.59 10.89
N LEU A 70 5.95 20.28 11.04
CA LEU A 70 4.70 19.66 11.49
C LEU A 70 4.15 18.69 10.44
N TYR A 71 4.09 19.09 9.16
CA TYR A 71 3.58 18.18 8.13
C TYR A 71 4.50 16.96 7.98
N ALA A 72 5.83 17.15 8.03
CA ALA A 72 6.78 16.05 7.85
C ALA A 72 6.61 15.00 8.96
N PHE A 73 6.38 15.46 10.19
CA PHE A 73 6.05 14.62 11.33
C PHE A 73 4.72 13.88 11.15
N LEU A 74 3.65 14.59 10.76
CA LEU A 74 2.32 14.00 10.57
C LEU A 74 2.33 12.95 9.45
N ILE A 75 2.90 13.27 8.28
CA ILE A 75 2.97 12.34 7.15
C ILE A 75 3.82 11.11 7.50
N ALA A 76 4.97 11.29 8.16
CA ALA A 76 5.79 10.17 8.62
C ALA A 76 5.06 9.29 9.65
N SER A 77 4.31 9.90 10.56
CA SER A 77 3.51 9.19 11.56
C SER A 77 2.36 8.39 10.91
N LEU A 78 1.64 8.99 9.95
CA LEU A 78 0.55 8.34 9.22
C LEU A 78 1.05 7.19 8.35
N LEU A 79 2.14 7.39 7.61
CA LEU A 79 2.70 6.34 6.75
C LEU A 79 3.24 5.16 7.58
N SER A 80 3.92 5.43 8.70
CA SER A 80 4.38 4.37 9.61
C SER A 80 3.20 3.64 10.30
N PHE A 81 2.13 4.36 10.64
CA PHE A 81 0.89 3.77 11.14
C PHE A 81 0.29 2.78 10.13
N PHE A 82 -0.02 3.23 8.90
CA PHE A 82 -0.63 2.36 7.88
C PHE A 82 0.27 1.19 7.50
N PHE A 83 1.57 1.45 7.32
CA PHE A 83 2.53 0.39 7.04
C PHE A 83 2.50 -0.70 8.11
N THR A 84 2.44 -0.29 9.38
CA THR A 84 2.42 -1.22 10.51
C THR A 84 1.09 -1.94 10.66
N VAL A 85 -0.06 -1.26 10.54
CA VAL A 85 -1.39 -1.91 10.61
C VAL A 85 -1.50 -3.02 9.57
N PHE A 86 -1.09 -2.75 8.33
CA PHE A 86 -1.19 -3.73 7.25
C PHE A 86 -0.13 -4.83 7.30
N LYS A 87 0.96 -4.65 8.06
CA LYS A 87 2.06 -5.62 8.16
C LYS A 87 2.07 -6.36 9.51
N ALA A 88 1.34 -5.90 10.51
CA ALA A 88 1.26 -6.53 11.83
C ALA A 88 0.70 -7.97 11.73
N ASN A 89 -0.33 -8.17 10.90
CA ASN A 89 -0.83 -9.50 10.55
C ASN A 89 0.20 -10.24 9.69
N GLY A 90 0.57 -11.46 10.09
CA GLY A 90 1.56 -12.29 9.40
C GLY A 90 3.02 -11.99 9.79
N GLU A 91 3.35 -10.80 10.32
CA GLU A 91 4.71 -10.54 10.85
C GLU A 91 4.82 -10.62 12.36
N LEU A 92 3.82 -10.14 13.11
CA LEU A 92 3.82 -10.22 14.58
C LEU A 92 2.88 -11.31 15.07
N PHE A 93 1.76 -11.52 14.36
CA PHE A 93 0.72 -12.45 14.74
C PHE A 93 0.49 -13.50 13.66
N GLY A 94 0.31 -14.77 14.07
CA GLY A 94 -0.07 -15.88 13.18
C GLY A 94 0.90 -16.14 12.02
N PHE A 95 2.21 -16.09 12.27
CA PHE A 95 3.22 -16.32 11.22
C PHE A 95 3.53 -17.81 11.02
N PHE A 96 3.93 -18.17 9.80
CA PHE A 96 4.13 -19.56 9.36
C PHE A 96 5.10 -20.37 10.25
N ASP A 97 6.25 -19.80 10.61
CA ASP A 97 7.26 -20.48 11.44
C ASP A 97 7.03 -20.37 12.96
N TYR A 98 5.78 -20.11 13.40
CA TYR A 98 5.49 -19.92 14.82
C TYR A 98 5.87 -21.12 15.67
N ASP A 99 5.46 -22.32 15.28
CA ASP A 99 5.71 -23.54 16.05
C ASP A 99 7.21 -23.89 16.09
N THR A 100 7.91 -23.72 14.96
CA THR A 100 9.36 -23.95 14.86
C THR A 100 10.16 -22.93 15.69
N LEU A 101 9.77 -21.66 15.70
CA LEU A 101 10.45 -20.65 16.52
C LEU A 101 10.17 -20.80 18.00
N MET A 102 8.97 -21.23 18.37
CA MET A 102 8.56 -21.43 19.76
C MET A 102 9.07 -22.74 20.36
N SER A 103 9.51 -23.71 19.54
CA SER A 103 10.17 -24.94 20.00
C SER A 103 11.65 -24.75 20.33
N LEU A 104 12.27 -23.67 19.84
CA LEU A 104 13.66 -23.33 20.17
C LEU A 104 13.77 -22.85 21.64
N PRO A 105 14.89 -23.13 22.33
CA PRO A 105 15.13 -22.71 23.71
C PRO A 105 15.49 -21.22 23.79
N ILE A 106 14.64 -20.34 23.26
CA ILE A 106 14.82 -18.89 23.21
C ILE A 106 13.66 -18.23 23.97
N LYS A 107 13.96 -17.23 24.79
CA LYS A 107 12.94 -16.47 25.52
C LYS A 107 11.97 -15.80 24.54
N THR A 108 10.67 -15.85 24.84
CA THR A 108 9.62 -15.24 24.02
C THR A 108 9.81 -13.73 23.86
N THR A 109 10.29 -13.05 24.90
CA THR A 109 10.63 -11.61 24.89
C THR A 109 11.68 -11.29 23.82
N THR A 110 12.71 -12.13 23.68
CA THR A 110 13.77 -12.00 22.66
C THR A 110 13.19 -12.13 21.24
N ILE A 111 12.27 -13.07 21.03
CA ILE A 111 11.60 -13.26 19.74
C ILE A 111 10.76 -12.02 19.40
N ILE A 112 9.92 -11.56 20.33
CA ILE A 112 9.05 -10.39 20.14
C ILE A 112 9.89 -9.15 19.87
N ALA A 113 10.93 -8.90 20.66
CA ALA A 113 11.84 -7.77 20.48
C ALA A 113 12.49 -7.79 19.08
N SER A 114 12.96 -8.95 18.61
CA SER A 114 13.53 -9.08 17.27
C SER A 114 12.51 -8.74 16.17
N ARG A 115 11.23 -9.11 16.38
CA ARG A 115 10.18 -8.86 15.39
C ARG A 115 9.68 -7.42 15.38
N PHE A 116 9.57 -6.81 16.55
CA PHE A 116 9.29 -5.38 16.68
C PHE A 116 10.41 -4.54 16.09
N MET A 117 11.66 -4.89 16.38
CA MET A 117 12.81 -4.17 15.85
C MET A 117 12.86 -4.24 14.32
N TYR A 118 12.47 -5.38 13.72
CA TYR A 118 12.30 -5.49 12.28
C TYR A 118 11.26 -4.51 11.72
N LEU A 119 10.07 -4.41 12.33
CA LEU A 119 9.05 -3.45 11.91
C LEU A 119 9.49 -2.00 12.13
N TYR A 120 10.12 -1.72 13.27
CA TYR A 120 10.64 -0.40 13.62
C TYR A 120 11.67 0.07 12.58
N ILE A 121 12.64 -0.76 12.20
CA ILE A 121 13.64 -0.39 11.18
C ILE A 121 12.96 0.03 9.87
N TRP A 122 11.98 -0.73 9.39
CA TRP A 122 11.25 -0.37 8.17
C TRP A 122 10.47 0.94 8.32
N ASN A 123 9.85 1.17 9.46
CA ASN A 123 9.16 2.44 9.71
C ASN A 123 10.12 3.61 9.81
N THR A 124 11.29 3.44 10.44
CA THR A 124 12.31 4.49 10.49
C THR A 124 12.88 4.80 9.11
N LEU A 125 13.01 3.81 8.23
CA LEU A 125 13.41 4.06 6.84
C LEU A 125 12.38 4.93 6.11
N LEU A 126 11.08 4.70 6.36
CA LEU A 126 10.01 5.53 5.81
C LEU A 126 10.06 6.96 6.39
N SER A 127 10.28 7.13 7.69
CA SER A 127 10.39 8.46 8.29
C SER A 127 11.60 9.24 7.78
N LEU A 128 12.75 8.58 7.64
CA LEU A 128 13.97 9.17 7.05
C LEU A 128 13.68 9.72 5.65
N LEU A 129 13.02 8.93 4.81
CA LEU A 129 12.70 9.26 3.44
C LEU A 129 11.83 10.53 3.32
N ILE A 130 10.93 10.74 4.28
CA ILE A 130 10.02 11.90 4.30
C ILE A 130 10.69 13.11 4.97
N MET A 131 11.26 12.92 6.15
CA MET A 131 11.78 14.00 7.00
C MET A 131 13.14 14.52 6.55
N LEU A 132 13.98 13.73 5.89
CA LEU A 132 15.27 14.22 5.38
C LEU A 132 15.10 15.36 4.37
N PRO A 133 14.39 15.19 3.24
CA PRO A 133 14.24 16.25 2.26
C PRO A 133 13.45 17.45 2.83
N ALA A 134 12.45 17.20 3.68
CA ALA A 134 11.69 18.26 4.35
C ALA A 134 12.57 19.12 5.27
N GLY A 135 13.43 18.49 6.07
CA GLY A 135 14.33 19.19 6.99
C GLY A 135 15.44 19.95 6.28
N VAL A 136 15.96 19.44 5.17
CA VAL A 136 16.94 20.16 4.34
C VAL A 136 16.32 21.45 3.81
N ILE A 137 15.09 21.38 3.29
CA ILE A 137 14.41 22.56 2.77
C ILE A 137 14.06 23.54 3.88
N TYR A 138 13.58 23.06 5.03
CA TYR A 138 13.36 23.92 6.20
C TYR A 138 14.63 24.66 6.62
N ALA A 139 15.78 23.98 6.62
CA ALA A 139 17.06 24.58 6.97
C ALA A 139 17.47 25.70 5.99
N VAL A 140 17.20 25.53 4.70
CA VAL A 140 17.50 26.54 3.66
C VAL A 140 16.61 27.78 3.81
N PHE A 141 15.31 27.61 4.07
CA PHE A 141 14.37 28.74 4.15
C PHE A 141 14.44 29.48 5.49
N SER A 142 14.60 28.76 6.60
CA SER A 142 14.45 29.34 7.95
C SER A 142 15.79 29.61 8.66
N ASN A 143 16.92 29.12 8.12
CA ASN A 143 18.24 29.20 8.74
C ASN A 143 18.25 28.93 10.27
N PRO A 144 17.79 27.73 10.69
CA PRO A 144 17.61 27.42 12.11
C PRO A 144 18.95 27.27 12.84
N ASN A 145 18.91 27.35 14.17
CA ASN A 145 20.07 27.20 15.05
C ASN A 145 20.74 25.82 14.89
N ARG A 146 22.05 25.69 15.22
CA ARG A 146 22.81 24.42 15.07
C ARG A 146 22.21 23.25 15.85
N LEU A 147 21.50 23.54 16.94
CA LEU A 147 20.80 22.55 17.76
C LEU A 147 19.64 21.86 17.01
N PHE A 148 19.04 22.55 16.04
CA PHE A 148 18.00 21.99 15.17
C PHE A 148 18.46 20.70 14.50
N TYR A 149 19.70 20.65 13.96
CA TYR A 149 20.19 19.46 13.27
C TYR A 149 20.27 18.24 14.20
N CYS A 150 20.65 18.44 15.45
CA CYS A 150 20.68 17.37 16.46
C CYS A 150 19.25 16.90 16.80
N PHE A 151 18.33 17.82 17.05
CA PHE A 151 16.94 17.50 17.34
C PHE A 151 16.24 16.81 16.17
N TRP A 152 16.49 17.27 14.95
CA TRP A 152 15.92 16.71 13.73
C TRP A 152 16.34 15.25 13.51
N ILE A 153 17.63 14.95 13.70
CA ILE A 153 18.14 13.57 13.60
C ILE A 153 17.47 12.68 14.64
N ILE A 154 17.40 13.12 15.91
CA ILE A 154 16.76 12.33 16.97
C ILE A 154 15.27 12.11 16.66
N ALA A 155 14.58 13.15 16.18
CA ALA A 155 13.18 13.09 15.81
C ALA A 155 12.88 12.06 14.72
N MET A 156 13.75 11.90 13.72
CA MET A 156 13.56 10.91 12.65
C MET A 156 13.42 9.48 13.19
N PHE A 157 14.15 9.17 14.27
CA PHE A 157 14.10 7.86 14.91
C PHE A 157 12.91 7.74 15.88
N THR A 158 12.55 8.81 16.58
CA THR A 158 11.52 8.76 17.62
C THR A 158 10.09 8.92 17.08
N VAL A 159 9.89 9.64 15.97
CA VAL A 159 8.56 9.93 15.39
C VAL A 159 7.71 8.68 15.14
N THR A 160 8.34 7.57 14.81
CA THR A 160 7.63 6.33 14.46
C THR A 160 7.29 5.45 15.67
N LEU A 161 7.84 5.72 16.86
CA LEU A 161 7.64 4.85 18.02
C LEU A 161 6.16 4.77 18.42
N ILE A 162 5.49 5.90 18.60
CA ILE A 162 4.10 5.92 19.02
C ILE A 162 3.16 5.39 17.92
N PRO A 163 3.23 5.86 16.65
CA PRO A 163 2.36 5.37 15.59
C PRO A 163 2.47 3.86 15.37
N THR A 164 3.68 3.31 15.47
CA THR A 164 3.89 1.86 15.29
C THR A 164 3.28 1.05 16.42
N THR A 165 3.44 1.47 17.68
CA THR A 165 2.80 0.78 18.81
C THR A 165 1.27 0.81 18.70
N ILE A 166 0.67 1.98 18.43
CA ILE A 166 -0.78 2.11 18.25
C ILE A 166 -1.26 1.22 17.10
N ALA A 167 -0.56 1.26 15.95
CA ALA A 167 -0.86 0.42 14.80
C ALA A 167 -0.79 -1.08 15.13
N THR A 168 0.18 -1.52 15.93
CA THR A 168 0.25 -2.93 16.34
C THR A 168 -0.84 -3.33 17.32
N ILE A 169 -1.31 -2.43 18.19
CA ILE A 169 -2.47 -2.68 19.05
C ILE A 169 -3.72 -2.87 18.20
N ILE A 170 -3.97 -1.96 17.26
CA ILE A 170 -5.12 -2.04 16.35
C ILE A 170 -5.03 -3.31 15.50
N GLY A 171 -3.85 -3.60 14.94
CA GLY A 171 -3.60 -4.83 14.21
C GLY A 171 -3.93 -6.07 15.04
N ALA A 172 -3.45 -6.13 16.29
CA ALA A 172 -3.72 -7.23 17.22
C ALA A 172 -5.22 -7.39 17.53
N VAL A 173 -5.94 -6.28 17.73
CA VAL A 173 -7.40 -6.28 17.96
C VAL A 173 -8.12 -6.84 16.74
N ILE A 174 -7.75 -6.39 15.54
CA ILE A 174 -8.31 -6.90 14.28
C ILE A 174 -8.06 -8.41 14.16
N THR A 175 -6.82 -8.89 14.42
CA THR A 175 -6.52 -10.33 14.37
C THR A 175 -7.31 -11.11 15.42
N ALA A 176 -7.45 -10.57 16.63
CA ALA A 176 -8.17 -11.22 17.72
C ALA A 176 -9.66 -11.38 17.41
N ILE A 177 -10.30 -10.37 16.83
CA ILE A 177 -11.71 -10.44 16.39
C ILE A 177 -11.85 -11.47 15.25
N ALA A 178 -10.95 -11.39 14.26
CA ALA A 178 -10.94 -12.29 13.12
C ALA A 178 -10.80 -13.76 13.52
N SER A 179 -9.86 -14.09 14.41
CA SER A 179 -9.47 -15.45 14.78
C SER A 179 -10.60 -16.32 15.37
N ARG A 180 -11.71 -15.72 15.80
CA ARG A 180 -12.85 -16.45 16.39
C ARG A 180 -13.76 -17.12 15.36
N THR A 181 -13.47 -16.99 14.07
CA THR A 181 -14.38 -17.45 13.00
C THR A 181 -13.67 -18.26 11.93
N LYS A 182 -14.42 -19.10 11.21
CA LYS A 182 -13.94 -19.83 10.02
C LYS A 182 -13.46 -18.90 8.89
N HIS A 183 -13.92 -17.64 8.89
CA HIS A 183 -13.63 -16.63 7.87
C HIS A 183 -12.78 -15.50 8.44
N ALA A 184 -11.84 -15.82 9.33
CA ALA A 184 -10.97 -14.86 10.00
C ALA A 184 -10.33 -13.86 9.04
N SER A 185 -9.80 -14.35 7.91
CA SER A 185 -9.17 -13.51 6.90
C SER A 185 -10.12 -12.45 6.35
N LEU A 186 -11.37 -12.82 6.05
CA LEU A 186 -12.39 -11.93 5.49
C LEU A 186 -12.85 -10.89 6.49
N ILE A 187 -13.03 -11.26 7.76
CA ILE A 187 -13.38 -10.30 8.80
C ILE A 187 -12.24 -9.29 8.97
N SER A 188 -10.99 -9.77 8.99
CA SER A 188 -9.82 -8.88 9.07
C SER A 188 -9.73 -7.95 7.86
N THR A 189 -10.10 -8.37 6.65
CA THR A 189 -10.07 -7.49 5.47
C THR A 189 -11.15 -6.43 5.56
N VAL A 190 -12.37 -6.81 5.96
CA VAL A 190 -13.49 -5.86 6.11
C VAL A 190 -13.14 -4.80 7.16
N LEU A 191 -12.60 -5.19 8.31
CA LEU A 191 -12.18 -4.25 9.35
C LEU A 191 -11.06 -3.31 8.87
N MET A 192 -10.08 -3.81 8.11
CA MET A 192 -9.01 -2.96 7.55
C MET A 192 -9.53 -1.97 6.51
N ILE A 193 -10.45 -2.40 5.63
CA ILE A 193 -11.08 -1.53 4.64
C ILE A 193 -11.96 -0.48 5.34
N MET A 194 -12.74 -0.87 6.34
CA MET A 194 -13.56 0.04 7.12
C MET A 194 -12.72 1.09 7.85
N LEU A 195 -11.57 0.70 8.42
CA LEU A 195 -10.63 1.62 9.05
C LEU A 195 -10.07 2.62 8.03
N LEU A 196 -9.71 2.17 6.82
CA LEU A 196 -9.24 3.04 5.76
C LEU A 196 -10.33 4.03 5.30
N ILE A 197 -11.56 3.54 5.08
CA ILE A 197 -12.71 4.38 4.72
C ILE A 197 -13.00 5.40 5.82
N SER A 198 -12.97 4.99 7.09
CA SER A 198 -13.23 5.88 8.23
C SER A 198 -12.22 7.02 8.31
N ILE A 199 -10.93 6.74 8.09
CA ILE A 199 -9.88 7.77 8.13
C ILE A 199 -10.06 8.74 6.96
N LEU A 200 -10.35 8.23 5.76
CA LEU A 200 -10.58 9.07 4.58
C LEU A 200 -11.85 9.91 4.73
N ALA A 201 -12.95 9.32 5.20
CA ALA A 201 -14.19 10.05 5.46
C ALA A 201 -13.96 11.14 6.52
N ALA A 202 -13.28 10.82 7.62
CA ALA A 202 -12.91 11.80 8.63
C ALA A 202 -12.06 12.94 8.04
N SER A 203 -11.13 12.66 7.12
CA SER A 203 -10.34 13.70 6.45
C SER A 203 -11.20 14.63 5.58
N LEU A 204 -12.22 14.09 4.91
CA LEU A 204 -13.15 14.87 4.08
C LEU A 204 -14.08 15.74 4.93
N PHE A 205 -14.60 15.20 6.04
CA PHE A 205 -15.48 15.93 6.94
C PHE A 205 -14.72 16.97 7.79
N ALA A 206 -13.50 16.67 8.21
CA ALA A 206 -12.62 17.61 8.92
C ALA A 206 -12.18 18.78 8.03
N GLY A 207 -12.07 18.56 6.72
CA GLY A 207 -11.75 19.59 5.74
C GLY A 207 -12.83 20.66 5.50
N GLY A 208 -14.00 20.57 6.16
CA GLY A 208 -15.04 21.59 6.14
C GLY A 208 -15.56 21.94 4.74
N PHE A 209 -16.60 21.25 4.27
CA PHE A 209 -17.23 21.45 2.95
C PHE A 209 -17.76 22.88 2.65
N ASN A 210 -17.66 23.82 3.60
CA ASN A 210 -18.36 25.10 3.59
C ASN A 210 -17.45 26.33 3.64
N GLN A 211 -16.13 26.20 3.68
CA GLN A 211 -15.23 27.37 3.69
C GLN A 211 -14.66 27.62 2.29
N SER A 212 -15.07 28.73 1.68
CA SER A 212 -14.38 29.32 0.54
C SER A 212 -13.03 29.84 1.03
N PHE A 213 -11.94 29.17 0.65
CA PHE A 213 -10.59 29.58 1.00
C PHE A 213 -10.20 30.81 0.17
N ASP A 214 -10.21 31.98 0.80
CA ASP A 214 -9.66 33.19 0.19
C ASP A 214 -8.14 33.20 0.38
N ILE A 215 -7.40 33.38 -0.72
CA ILE A 215 -5.93 33.25 -0.78
C ILE A 215 -5.24 34.32 0.09
N ASN A 216 -5.94 35.42 0.39
CA ASN A 216 -5.44 36.50 1.22
C ASN A 216 -5.39 36.15 2.73
N GLN A 217 -5.92 35.00 3.15
CA GLN A 217 -5.92 34.51 4.54
C GLN A 217 -4.95 33.33 4.79
N LEU A 218 -3.90 33.17 3.98
CA LEU A 218 -2.93 32.07 4.09
C LEU A 218 -2.35 31.88 5.51
N ASN A 219 -2.09 32.96 6.24
CA ASN A 219 -1.60 32.88 7.62
C ASN A 219 -2.64 32.27 8.57
N ASP A 220 -3.93 32.54 8.37
CA ASP A 220 -5.00 31.95 9.18
C ASP A 220 -5.17 30.46 8.86
N LEU A 221 -4.97 30.05 7.60
CA LEU A 221 -4.96 28.64 7.21
C LEU A 221 -3.85 27.85 7.90
N SER A 222 -2.65 28.44 8.03
CA SER A 222 -1.55 27.80 8.74
C SER A 222 -1.89 27.53 10.21
N ARG A 223 -2.50 28.51 10.88
CA ARG A 223 -2.87 28.41 12.30
C ARG A 223 -4.02 27.43 12.52
N ILE A 224 -5.02 27.43 11.64
CA ILE A 224 -6.12 26.47 11.69
C ILE A 224 -5.58 25.05 11.52
N PHE A 225 -4.70 24.81 10.54
CA PHE A 225 -4.12 23.50 10.31
C PHE A 225 -3.30 23.01 11.52
N ILE A 226 -2.49 23.88 12.12
CA ILE A 226 -1.71 23.57 13.32
C ILE A 226 -2.64 23.17 14.48
N ASN A 227 -3.64 24.00 14.77
CA ASN A 227 -4.55 23.78 15.89
C ASN A 227 -5.39 22.52 15.74
N GLU A 228 -5.92 22.24 14.55
CA GLU A 228 -6.66 21.01 14.28
C GLU A 228 -5.75 19.77 14.36
N SER A 229 -4.49 19.90 13.90
CA SER A 229 -3.50 18.82 14.02
C SER A 229 -3.19 18.48 15.48
N PHE A 230 -3.10 19.48 16.35
CA PHE A 230 -2.83 19.28 17.79
C PHE A 230 -3.98 18.59 18.52
N LYS A 231 -5.23 18.88 18.13
CA LYS A 231 -6.40 18.16 18.68
C LYS A 231 -6.39 16.67 18.35
N ILE A 232 -6.01 16.34 17.12
CA ILE A 232 -5.99 14.94 16.64
C ILE A 232 -4.78 14.19 17.20
N TYR A 233 -3.61 14.83 17.21
CA TYR A 233 -2.37 14.21 17.67
C TYR A 233 -1.57 15.17 18.58
N PRO A 234 -1.90 15.23 19.89
CA PRO A 234 -1.29 16.19 20.83
C PRO A 234 0.24 16.09 20.95
N ILE A 235 0.81 14.92 20.66
CA ILE A 235 2.27 14.72 20.65
C ILE A 235 2.94 15.59 19.57
N ALA A 236 2.22 15.92 18.49
CA ALA A 236 2.69 16.82 17.46
C ALA A 236 2.93 18.26 17.97
N GLU A 237 2.20 18.69 19.01
CA GLU A 237 2.39 20.00 19.65
C GLU A 237 3.75 20.07 20.37
N LEU A 238 4.06 19.05 21.17
CA LEU A 238 5.35 18.96 21.87
C LEU A 238 6.52 18.95 20.89
N TYR A 239 6.36 18.24 19.77
CA TYR A 239 7.33 18.20 18.69
C TYR A 239 7.48 19.56 17.99
N HIS A 240 6.35 20.18 17.61
CA HIS A 240 6.33 21.46 16.91
C HIS A 240 6.96 22.57 17.76
N ASN A 241 6.53 22.71 19.02
CA ASN A 241 7.07 23.73 19.94
C ASN A 241 8.54 23.46 20.28
N GLY A 242 8.96 22.20 20.32
CA GLY A 242 10.36 21.83 20.54
C GLY A 242 11.30 22.23 19.40
N ILE A 243 10.80 22.23 18.16
CA ILE A 243 11.61 22.46 16.96
C ILE A 243 11.46 23.88 16.42
N VAL A 244 10.23 24.40 16.33
CA VAL A 244 9.93 25.70 15.73
C VAL A 244 10.11 26.83 16.74
N GLU A 245 9.69 26.64 18.00
CA GLU A 245 9.85 27.63 19.07
C GLU A 245 11.15 27.45 19.87
N GLU A 246 12.00 26.49 19.48
CA GLU A 246 13.27 26.14 20.14
C GLU A 246 13.17 25.83 21.65
N LYS A 247 12.02 25.36 22.14
CA LYS A 247 11.83 25.01 23.55
C LYS A 247 12.32 23.59 23.86
N TRP A 248 13.55 23.45 24.35
CA TRP A 248 14.19 22.14 24.52
C TRP A 248 13.45 21.22 25.50
N LEU A 249 12.77 21.78 26.50
CA LEU A 249 12.00 21.01 27.48
C LEU A 249 10.83 20.25 26.84
N HIS A 250 10.16 20.87 25.85
CA HIS A 250 9.08 20.23 25.08
C HIS A 250 9.63 19.10 24.20
N PHE A 251 10.79 19.30 23.59
CA PHE A 251 11.44 18.28 22.77
C PHE A 251 11.90 17.07 23.59
N ILE A 252 12.50 17.30 24.77
CA ILE A 252 12.90 16.23 25.70
C ILE A 252 11.65 15.46 26.18
N SER A 253 10.56 16.17 26.49
CA SER A 253 9.30 15.56 26.88
C SER A 253 8.73 14.67 25.78
N PHE A 254 8.76 15.11 24.52
CA PHE A 254 8.36 14.31 23.36
C PHE A 254 9.16 12.99 23.26
N ILE A 255 10.49 13.05 23.42
CA ILE A 255 11.35 11.86 23.40
C ILE A 255 11.02 10.93 24.56
N ALA A 256 10.95 11.48 25.77
CA ALA A 256 10.70 10.71 26.99
C ALA A 256 9.36 9.97 26.91
N ILE A 257 8.28 10.66 26.51
CA ILE A 257 6.95 10.07 26.35
C ILE A 257 6.97 8.95 25.30
N SER A 258 7.63 9.19 24.15
CA SER A 258 7.71 8.20 23.06
C SER A 258 8.45 6.93 23.47
N ILE A 259 9.56 7.07 24.20
CA ILE A 259 10.37 5.93 24.67
C ILE A 259 9.64 5.17 25.79
N VAL A 260 9.10 5.88 26.78
CA VAL A 260 8.36 5.27 27.90
C VAL A 260 7.15 4.50 27.38
N TRP A 261 6.38 5.10 26.48
CA TRP A 261 5.24 4.45 25.83
C TRP A 261 5.66 3.17 25.09
N TYR A 262 6.74 3.24 24.32
CA TYR A 262 7.28 2.09 23.61
C TYR A 262 7.69 0.95 24.55
N LEU A 263 8.43 1.25 25.61
CA LEU A 263 8.89 0.25 26.58
C LEU A 263 7.73 -0.40 27.33
N LEU A 264 6.74 0.39 27.74
CA LEU A 264 5.51 -0.11 28.37
C LEU A 264 4.76 -1.05 27.42
N PHE A 265 4.60 -0.65 26.17
CA PHE A 265 3.90 -1.45 25.17
C PHE A 265 4.58 -2.81 24.93
N VAL A 266 5.92 -2.85 24.74
CA VAL A 266 6.66 -4.11 24.55
C VAL A 266 6.49 -5.04 25.76
N LYS A 267 6.54 -4.48 26.98
CA LYS A 267 6.36 -5.24 28.22
C LYS A 267 4.95 -5.85 28.30
N VAL A 268 3.91 -5.07 28.06
CA VAL A 268 2.51 -5.54 28.09
C VAL A 268 2.26 -6.60 27.01
N LEU A 269 2.74 -6.38 25.80
CA LEU A 269 2.56 -7.32 24.70
C LEU A 269 3.23 -8.66 25.02
N SER A 270 4.45 -8.63 25.57
CA SER A 270 5.19 -9.86 25.91
C SER A 270 4.43 -10.80 26.84
N PHE A 271 3.65 -10.25 27.76
CA PHE A 271 2.85 -11.02 28.71
C PHE A 271 1.68 -11.76 28.03
N LYS A 272 1.01 -11.13 27.06
CA LYS A 272 -0.16 -11.71 26.37
C LYS A 272 0.18 -12.41 25.05
N TYR A 273 1.41 -12.29 24.57
CA TYR A 273 1.81 -12.72 23.23
C TYR A 273 1.55 -14.20 22.95
N LYS A 274 1.92 -15.08 23.89
CA LYS A 274 1.73 -16.54 23.74
C LYS A 274 0.25 -16.88 23.65
N SER A 275 -0.58 -16.32 24.54
CA SER A 275 -2.03 -16.55 24.52
C SER A 275 -2.70 -16.03 23.25
N LEU A 276 -2.26 -14.89 22.71
CA LEU A 276 -2.80 -14.33 21.47
C LEU A 276 -2.44 -15.22 20.28
N ASN A 277 -1.16 -15.56 20.11
CA ASN A 277 -0.73 -16.37 18.97
C ASN A 277 -1.22 -17.82 19.05
N THR A 278 -1.30 -18.44 20.22
CA THR A 278 -1.86 -19.80 20.32
C THR A 278 -3.33 -19.84 19.92
N ARG A 279 -4.13 -18.81 20.23
CA ARG A 279 -5.54 -18.72 19.78
C ARG A 279 -5.69 -18.45 18.28
N ILE A 280 -4.72 -17.76 17.68
CA ILE A 280 -4.70 -17.45 16.25
C ILE A 280 -4.21 -18.66 15.45
N SER A 281 -3.18 -19.36 15.94
CA SER A 281 -2.59 -20.53 15.29
C SER A 281 -3.33 -21.84 15.58
N SER A 282 -4.20 -21.90 16.60
CA SER A 282 -5.08 -23.04 16.80
C SER A 282 -6.12 -23.05 15.68
N THR A 283 -5.78 -23.75 14.59
CA THR A 283 -6.69 -24.01 13.48
C THR A 283 -8.02 -24.53 14.03
N TYR A 284 -9.12 -23.91 13.61
CA TYR A 284 -10.46 -24.46 13.83
C TYR A 284 -10.54 -25.83 13.15
N ASN A 285 -10.17 -26.88 13.88
CA ASN A 285 -10.21 -28.24 13.41
C ASN A 285 -11.60 -28.77 13.75
N LYS A 286 -12.50 -28.77 12.76
CA LYS A 286 -13.75 -29.50 12.88
C LYS A 286 -13.37 -30.98 12.86
N SER A 287 -13.41 -31.65 14.00
CA SER A 287 -12.99 -33.05 14.16
C SER A 287 -13.75 -34.03 13.25
N ASN A 288 -14.90 -33.61 12.72
CA ASN A 288 -15.78 -34.41 11.85
C ASN A 288 -15.89 -33.76 10.47
N TYR A 289 -14.83 -33.82 9.67
CA TYR A 289 -14.93 -33.51 8.24
C TYR A 289 -15.41 -34.75 7.49
N GLU A 290 -16.68 -34.79 7.12
CA GLU A 290 -17.22 -35.81 6.23
C GLU A 290 -17.06 -35.35 4.78
N VAL A 291 -16.53 -36.24 3.94
CA VAL A 291 -16.39 -36.00 2.50
C VAL A 291 -17.79 -36.04 1.87
N ASN A 292 -18.46 -34.90 1.85
CA ASN A 292 -19.73 -34.75 1.13
C ASN A 292 -19.52 -34.91 -0.38
N ARG A 293 -20.61 -35.21 -1.11
CA ARG A 293 -20.64 -35.33 -2.58
C ARG A 293 -19.76 -34.26 -3.24
N LEU A 294 -18.71 -34.71 -3.93
CA LEU A 294 -17.83 -33.84 -4.70
C LEU A 294 -18.59 -33.42 -5.96
N ASN A 295 -18.89 -32.13 -6.08
CA ASN A 295 -19.50 -31.59 -7.29
C ASN A 295 -18.47 -31.56 -8.43
N SER A 296 -18.73 -32.31 -9.50
CA SER A 296 -17.94 -32.26 -10.74
C SER A 296 -18.35 -31.03 -11.56
N GLY A 297 -17.49 -30.01 -11.59
CA GLY A 297 -17.65 -28.81 -12.43
C GLY A 297 -16.68 -28.77 -13.61
N ASN A 298 -16.84 -27.78 -14.48
CA ASN A 298 -15.89 -27.50 -15.57
C ASN A 298 -14.51 -27.12 -14.99
N VAL A 299 -13.42 -27.57 -15.62
CA VAL A 299 -12.04 -27.37 -15.16
C VAL A 299 -11.73 -25.90 -14.87
N LEU A 300 -12.11 -24.99 -15.78
CA LEU A 300 -11.91 -23.56 -15.61
C LEU A 300 -12.63 -23.02 -14.36
N THR A 301 -13.86 -23.48 -14.11
CA THR A 301 -14.67 -23.04 -12.95
C THR A 301 -14.10 -23.55 -11.63
N ALA A 302 -13.53 -24.75 -11.63
CA ALA A 302 -12.85 -25.31 -10.46
C ALA A 302 -11.56 -24.55 -10.14
N LEU A 303 -10.75 -24.25 -11.17
CA LEU A 303 -9.54 -23.44 -11.03
C LEU A 303 -9.87 -22.01 -10.57
N TYR A 304 -10.88 -21.38 -11.18
CA TYR A 304 -11.35 -20.05 -10.79
C TYR A 304 -11.83 -20.04 -9.33
N SER A 305 -12.63 -21.02 -8.92
CA SER A 305 -13.12 -21.13 -7.54
C SER A 305 -12.00 -21.37 -6.54
N LYS A 306 -10.99 -22.17 -6.90
CA LYS A 306 -9.77 -22.37 -6.10
C LYS A 306 -9.05 -21.03 -5.91
N GLU A 307 -8.86 -20.27 -7.00
CA GLU A 307 -8.17 -18.98 -6.96
C GLU A 307 -8.93 -17.93 -6.12
N LEU A 308 -10.25 -17.83 -6.29
CA LEU A 308 -11.08 -16.90 -5.53
C LEU A 308 -11.08 -17.23 -4.03
N LYS A 309 -11.19 -18.53 -3.67
CA LYS A 309 -11.08 -18.97 -2.27
C LYS A 309 -9.72 -18.62 -1.68
N ARG A 310 -8.64 -18.82 -2.44
CA ARG A 310 -7.29 -18.45 -1.99
C ARG A 310 -7.16 -16.94 -1.81
N PHE A 311 -7.67 -16.14 -2.74
CA PHE A 311 -7.70 -14.68 -2.62
C PHE A 311 -8.38 -14.26 -1.31
N LEU A 312 -9.61 -14.73 -1.06
CA LEU A 312 -10.38 -14.41 0.15
C LEU A 312 -9.78 -14.97 1.45
N SER A 313 -8.96 -16.01 1.37
CA SER A 313 -8.28 -16.60 2.54
C SER A 313 -7.10 -15.78 3.07
N SER A 314 -6.57 -14.84 2.27
CA SER A 314 -5.40 -14.04 2.66
C SER A 314 -5.77 -12.57 2.85
N THR A 315 -5.72 -12.08 4.09
CA THR A 315 -6.01 -10.68 4.39
C THR A 315 -5.04 -9.73 3.71
N ILE A 316 -3.75 -10.07 3.71
CA ILE A 316 -2.71 -9.25 3.10
C ILE A 316 -2.90 -9.16 1.60
N TYR A 317 -3.32 -10.27 0.96
CA TYR A 317 -3.60 -10.31 -0.46
C TYR A 317 -4.81 -9.45 -0.84
N VAL A 318 -5.94 -9.61 -0.14
CA VAL A 318 -7.15 -8.81 -0.40
C VAL A 318 -6.88 -7.33 -0.15
N THR A 319 -6.31 -6.97 1.00
CA THR A 319 -6.09 -5.55 1.33
C THR A 319 -5.14 -4.88 0.35
N ASN A 320 -4.08 -5.55 -0.11
CA ASN A 320 -3.20 -4.97 -1.11
C ASN A 320 -3.89 -4.73 -2.47
N MET A 321 -4.78 -5.65 -2.88
CA MET A 321 -5.40 -5.60 -4.21
C MET A 321 -6.72 -4.82 -4.25
N VAL A 322 -7.41 -4.66 -3.12
CA VAL A 322 -8.71 -3.98 -3.05
C VAL A 322 -8.58 -2.49 -2.72
N VAL A 323 -7.46 -2.05 -2.13
CA VAL A 323 -7.27 -0.62 -1.79
C VAL A 323 -7.40 0.28 -3.02
N GLY A 324 -6.81 -0.06 -4.16
CA GLY A 324 -6.96 0.74 -5.38
C GLY A 324 -8.42 0.83 -5.86
N LEU A 325 -9.15 -0.28 -5.77
CA LEU A 325 -10.59 -0.33 -6.09
C LEU A 325 -11.43 0.53 -5.14
N VAL A 326 -11.17 0.45 -3.83
CA VAL A 326 -11.85 1.24 -2.80
C VAL A 326 -11.58 2.73 -3.03
N MET A 327 -10.33 3.11 -3.33
CA MET A 327 -9.97 4.49 -3.66
C MET A 327 -10.71 4.99 -4.91
N SER A 328 -10.87 4.14 -5.94
CA SER A 328 -11.64 4.47 -7.15
C SER A 328 -13.09 4.81 -6.83
N VAL A 329 -13.74 4.00 -6.00
CA VAL A 329 -15.14 4.22 -5.59
C VAL A 329 -15.25 5.47 -4.72
N ILE A 330 -14.40 5.63 -3.70
CA ILE A 330 -14.42 6.81 -2.83
C ILE A 330 -14.22 8.08 -3.64
N MET A 331 -13.25 8.11 -4.55
CA MET A 331 -13.00 9.26 -5.42
C MET A 331 -14.22 9.55 -6.30
N SER A 332 -14.83 8.53 -6.90
CA SER A 332 -16.02 8.71 -7.72
C SER A 332 -17.22 9.27 -6.94
N VAL A 333 -17.41 8.83 -5.70
CA VAL A 333 -18.45 9.35 -4.80
C VAL A 333 -18.14 10.79 -4.39
N ALA A 334 -16.88 11.10 -4.09
CA ALA A 334 -16.44 12.46 -3.77
C ALA A 334 -16.69 13.42 -4.93
N VAL A 335 -16.39 13.02 -6.18
CA VAL A 335 -16.67 13.84 -7.37
C VAL A 335 -18.17 14.11 -7.53
N VAL A 336 -19.03 13.14 -7.24
CA VAL A 336 -20.50 13.32 -7.30
C VAL A 336 -21.02 14.25 -6.20
N ILE A 337 -20.55 14.10 -4.96
CA ILE A 337 -21.05 14.87 -3.82
C ILE A 337 -20.53 16.32 -3.84
N VAL A 338 -19.25 16.48 -4.16
CA VAL A 338 -18.53 17.76 -4.02
C VAL A 338 -18.61 18.58 -5.31
N GLY A 339 -18.66 17.91 -6.47
CA GLY A 339 -18.56 18.52 -7.78
C GLY A 339 -17.13 18.81 -8.20
N SER A 340 -16.89 18.82 -9.52
CA SER A 340 -15.56 19.03 -10.11
C SER A 340 -14.95 20.41 -9.77
N GLU A 341 -15.77 21.45 -9.70
CA GLU A 341 -15.33 22.83 -9.40
C GLU A 341 -14.76 22.97 -7.99
N ARG A 342 -15.50 22.51 -6.98
CA ARG A 342 -15.03 22.57 -5.59
C ARG A 342 -13.83 21.67 -5.35
N LEU A 343 -13.76 20.51 -6.02
CA LEU A 343 -12.59 19.65 -5.96
C LEU A 343 -11.35 20.33 -6.57
N ALA A 344 -11.50 21.03 -7.70
CA ALA A 344 -10.39 21.78 -8.30
C ALA A 344 -9.87 22.89 -7.37
N ILE A 345 -10.78 23.57 -6.66
CA ILE A 345 -10.43 24.57 -5.63
C ILE A 345 -9.73 23.91 -4.44
N MET A 346 -10.24 22.79 -3.93
CA MET A 346 -9.62 22.05 -2.81
C MET A 346 -8.21 21.54 -3.14
N VAL A 347 -7.97 21.16 -4.40
CA VAL A 347 -6.64 20.73 -4.89
C VAL A 347 -5.72 21.92 -5.17
N GLY A 348 -6.24 23.16 -5.15
CA GLY A 348 -5.47 24.37 -5.44
C GLY A 348 -5.13 24.54 -6.93
N LEU A 349 -5.86 23.84 -7.81
CA LEU A 349 -5.68 23.89 -9.26
C LEU A 349 -7.02 24.19 -9.93
N PRO A 350 -7.47 25.46 -10.00
CA PRO A 350 -8.75 25.83 -10.62
C PRO A 350 -8.86 25.37 -12.08
N GLU A 351 -7.74 25.35 -12.82
CA GLU A 351 -7.68 24.86 -14.21
C GLU A 351 -8.00 23.36 -14.34
N LEU A 352 -7.92 22.61 -13.24
CA LEU A 352 -8.23 21.18 -13.22
C LEU A 352 -9.64 20.92 -13.74
N VAL A 353 -10.61 21.82 -13.54
CA VAL A 353 -12.00 21.64 -14.01
C VAL A 353 -12.05 21.38 -15.53
N VAL A 354 -11.19 22.05 -16.30
CA VAL A 354 -11.15 21.92 -17.76
C VAL A 354 -10.49 20.60 -18.19
N PHE A 355 -9.47 20.16 -17.46
CA PHE A 355 -8.70 18.97 -17.80
C PHE A 355 -9.29 17.67 -17.21
N LEU A 356 -10.08 17.78 -16.14
CA LEU A 356 -10.62 16.64 -15.40
C LEU A 356 -11.43 15.68 -16.29
N PRO A 357 -12.30 16.14 -17.23
CA PRO A 357 -13.02 15.23 -18.12
C PRO A 357 -12.10 14.39 -19.03
N LYS A 358 -10.96 14.95 -19.46
CA LYS A 358 -9.95 14.27 -20.29
C LYS A 358 -9.05 13.34 -19.47
N LEU A 359 -8.79 13.69 -18.21
CA LEU A 359 -7.93 12.93 -17.29
C LEU A 359 -8.65 11.80 -16.55
N ALA A 360 -9.93 11.98 -16.22
CA ALA A 360 -10.71 11.07 -15.40
C ALA A 360 -10.68 9.59 -15.85
N PRO A 361 -10.79 9.26 -17.17
CA PRO A 361 -10.66 7.87 -17.62
C PRO A 361 -9.31 7.23 -17.25
N PHE A 362 -8.23 8.02 -17.27
CA PHE A 362 -6.88 7.57 -16.94
C PHE A 362 -6.65 7.52 -15.43
N ILE A 363 -7.24 8.44 -14.66
CA ILE A 363 -7.23 8.38 -13.19
C ILE A 363 -7.92 7.08 -12.72
N LEU A 364 -9.09 6.77 -13.27
CA LEU A 364 -9.80 5.52 -12.99
C LEU A 364 -8.98 4.30 -13.41
N ALA A 365 -8.44 4.31 -14.63
CA ALA A 365 -7.57 3.23 -15.11
C ALA A 365 -6.33 3.04 -14.22
N ALA A 366 -5.76 4.10 -13.65
CA ALA A 366 -4.60 4.03 -12.77
C ALA A 366 -4.96 3.33 -11.45
N MET A 367 -6.08 3.70 -10.83
CA MET A 367 -6.57 3.09 -9.59
C MET A 367 -6.92 1.61 -9.77
N ILE A 368 -7.55 1.27 -10.89
CA ILE A 368 -7.82 -0.12 -11.27
C ILE A 368 -6.52 -0.87 -11.58
N GLY A 369 -5.60 -0.22 -12.27
CA GLY A 369 -4.29 -0.75 -12.63
C GLY A 369 -3.43 -1.17 -11.45
N MET A 370 -3.53 -0.43 -10.34
CA MET A 370 -2.87 -0.77 -9.08
C MET A 370 -3.45 -2.05 -8.44
N SER A 371 -4.67 -2.43 -8.82
CA SER A 371 -5.39 -3.59 -8.29
C SER A 371 -5.14 -4.80 -9.20
N ASN A 372 -4.01 -5.49 -8.97
CA ASN A 372 -3.54 -6.52 -9.89
C ASN A 372 -3.28 -7.88 -9.23
N THR A 373 -4.32 -8.68 -9.06
CA THR A 373 -4.24 -10.02 -8.45
C THR A 373 -3.36 -11.00 -9.23
N SER A 374 -3.35 -10.90 -10.56
CA SER A 374 -2.61 -11.83 -11.41
C SER A 374 -1.08 -11.67 -11.28
N SER A 375 -0.61 -10.50 -10.83
CA SER A 375 0.80 -10.22 -10.55
C SER A 375 1.40 -11.10 -9.45
N VAL A 376 0.59 -11.77 -8.63
CA VAL A 376 1.08 -12.61 -7.53
C VAL A 376 0.49 -14.03 -7.51
N SER A 377 -0.58 -14.27 -8.25
CA SER A 377 -1.31 -15.55 -8.28
C SER A 377 -0.50 -16.80 -8.71
N LEU A 378 0.50 -16.71 -9.59
CA LEU A 378 1.42 -17.84 -9.85
C LEU A 378 2.34 -18.08 -8.65
N SER A 379 3.06 -17.06 -8.21
CA SER A 379 3.96 -17.14 -7.04
C SER A 379 3.26 -17.68 -5.78
N LEU A 380 2.02 -17.31 -5.53
CA LEU A 380 1.22 -17.80 -4.40
C LEU A 380 0.91 -19.31 -4.46
N GLU A 381 1.14 -20.00 -5.59
CA GLU A 381 1.04 -21.47 -5.62
C GLU A 381 2.14 -22.11 -4.76
N GLY A 382 3.31 -21.47 -4.70
CA GLY A 382 4.44 -21.88 -3.85
C GLY A 382 4.71 -23.38 -3.91
N LYS A 383 4.71 -24.01 -2.73
CA LYS A 383 4.93 -25.45 -2.55
C LYS A 383 3.85 -26.34 -3.20
N ASN A 384 2.67 -25.80 -3.51
CA ASN A 384 1.58 -26.56 -4.14
C ASN A 384 1.64 -26.56 -5.67
N LEU A 385 2.67 -25.95 -6.27
CA LEU A 385 2.84 -25.89 -7.72
C LEU A 385 2.86 -27.29 -8.37
N TRP A 386 3.42 -28.29 -7.70
CA TRP A 386 3.50 -29.66 -8.22
C TRP A 386 2.13 -30.26 -8.53
N LEU A 387 1.09 -29.92 -7.75
CA LEU A 387 -0.29 -30.38 -7.98
C LEU A 387 -0.84 -29.88 -9.32
N LEU A 388 -0.54 -28.63 -9.69
CA LEU A 388 -0.95 -28.09 -10.99
C LEU A 388 -0.18 -28.73 -12.14
N LYS A 389 1.08 -29.14 -11.91
CA LYS A 389 1.93 -29.77 -12.93
C LYS A 389 1.60 -31.25 -13.14
N SER A 390 1.12 -31.94 -12.11
CA SER A 390 0.80 -33.37 -12.18
C SER A 390 -0.56 -33.66 -12.80
N LEU A 391 -1.47 -32.68 -12.80
CA LEU A 391 -2.80 -32.84 -13.37
C LEU A 391 -2.80 -32.57 -14.89
N PRO A 392 -3.61 -33.27 -15.69
CA PRO A 392 -3.72 -33.06 -17.14
C PRO A 392 -4.54 -31.79 -17.45
N LEU A 393 -4.02 -30.62 -17.05
CA LEU A 393 -4.67 -29.32 -17.20
C LEU A 393 -4.13 -28.57 -18.41
N CYS A 394 -5.03 -27.92 -19.15
CA CYS A 394 -4.64 -26.96 -20.18
C CYS A 394 -4.07 -25.69 -19.55
N LEU A 395 -2.90 -25.23 -20.01
CA LEU A 395 -2.28 -23.98 -19.55
C LEU A 395 -3.21 -22.77 -19.73
N ARG A 396 -4.02 -22.79 -20.79
CA ARG A 396 -5.04 -21.78 -21.05
C ARG A 396 -6.00 -21.62 -19.87
N ASP A 397 -6.45 -22.72 -19.28
CA ASP A 397 -7.42 -22.68 -18.17
C ASP A 397 -6.76 -22.20 -16.87
N ILE A 398 -5.50 -22.56 -16.65
CA ILE A 398 -4.70 -22.05 -15.52
C ILE A 398 -4.54 -20.53 -15.61
N TYR A 399 -4.17 -20.01 -16.78
CA TYR A 399 -3.98 -18.57 -16.96
C TYR A 399 -5.31 -17.80 -16.97
N LEU A 400 -6.34 -18.32 -17.63
CA LEU A 400 -7.66 -17.68 -17.66
C LEU A 400 -8.29 -17.64 -16.27
N SER A 401 -8.20 -18.70 -15.47
CA SER A 401 -8.74 -18.69 -14.10
C SER A 401 -8.15 -17.57 -13.24
N LYS A 402 -6.83 -17.31 -13.39
CA LYS A 402 -6.13 -16.22 -12.68
C LYS A 402 -6.50 -14.83 -13.21
N ILE A 403 -6.67 -14.67 -14.53
CA ILE A 403 -7.15 -13.41 -15.13
C ILE A 403 -8.59 -13.11 -14.71
N LEU A 404 -9.46 -14.13 -14.71
CA LEU A 404 -10.87 -14.00 -14.34
C LEU A 404 -11.03 -13.51 -12.91
N VAL A 405 -10.24 -14.00 -11.95
CA VAL A 405 -10.27 -13.46 -10.58
C VAL A 405 -9.95 -11.96 -10.56
N ASN A 406 -8.98 -11.49 -11.35
CA ASN A 406 -8.71 -10.05 -11.42
C ASN A 406 -9.90 -9.27 -12.00
N LEU A 407 -10.47 -9.77 -13.09
CA LEU A 407 -11.60 -9.12 -13.78
C LEU A 407 -12.86 -9.10 -12.92
N THR A 408 -13.10 -10.13 -12.11
CA THR A 408 -14.27 -10.17 -11.21
C THR A 408 -14.26 -9.08 -10.15
N LEU A 409 -13.08 -8.58 -9.79
CA LEU A 409 -12.92 -7.45 -8.86
C LEU A 409 -12.90 -6.11 -9.59
N THR A 410 -12.14 -6.02 -10.69
CA THR A 410 -11.86 -4.76 -11.38
C THR A 410 -13.01 -4.28 -12.26
N VAL A 411 -13.71 -5.18 -12.98
CA VAL A 411 -14.77 -4.81 -13.94
C VAL A 411 -15.99 -4.19 -13.25
N PRO A 412 -16.57 -4.77 -12.19
CA PRO A 412 -17.73 -4.15 -11.52
C PRO A 412 -17.38 -2.77 -10.97
N VAL A 413 -16.19 -2.63 -10.37
CA VAL A 413 -15.73 -1.36 -9.83
C VAL A 413 -15.49 -0.33 -10.95
N ALA A 414 -14.91 -0.74 -12.08
CA ALA A 414 -14.74 0.13 -13.25
C ALA A 414 -16.07 0.75 -13.71
N LEU A 415 -17.11 -0.08 -13.80
CA LEU A 415 -18.44 0.33 -14.24
C LEU A 415 -19.11 1.25 -13.21
N ILE A 416 -19.01 0.92 -11.92
CA ILE A 416 -19.57 1.75 -10.85
C ILE A 416 -18.84 3.09 -10.77
N SER A 417 -17.51 3.10 -10.71
CA SER A 417 -16.75 4.35 -10.61
C SER A 417 -16.86 5.18 -11.88
N GLY A 418 -16.84 4.56 -13.06
CA GLY A 418 -17.01 5.23 -14.34
C GLY A 418 -18.38 5.89 -14.46
N SER A 419 -19.46 5.19 -14.06
CA SER A 419 -20.81 5.76 -14.10
C SER A 419 -20.98 6.93 -13.11
N LEU A 420 -20.44 6.83 -11.90
CA LEU A 420 -20.43 7.94 -10.93
C LEU A 420 -19.63 9.15 -11.44
N PHE A 421 -18.47 8.93 -12.07
CA PHE A 421 -17.69 10.02 -12.67
C PHE A 421 -18.43 10.75 -13.80
N ILE A 422 -19.19 10.02 -14.64
CA ILE A 422 -20.02 10.62 -15.68
C ILE A 422 -21.04 11.59 -15.06
N ILE A 423 -21.69 11.20 -13.96
CA ILE A 423 -22.68 12.01 -13.25
C ILE A 423 -22.02 13.26 -12.64
N GLY A 424 -20.87 13.09 -11.97
CA GLY A 424 -20.23 14.18 -11.22
C GLY A 424 -19.49 15.22 -12.09
N ILE A 425 -18.95 14.83 -13.24
CA ILE A 425 -18.17 15.73 -14.11
C ILE A 425 -19.03 16.45 -15.16
N LYS A 426 -20.24 15.95 -15.46
CA LYS A 426 -21.08 16.45 -16.58
C LYS A 426 -20.33 16.43 -17.92
N ALA A 427 -19.65 15.32 -18.20
CA ALA A 427 -18.81 15.16 -19.38
C ALA A 427 -19.62 15.08 -20.69
N THR A 428 -18.96 15.34 -21.83
CA THR A 428 -19.57 15.09 -23.15
C THR A 428 -19.82 13.59 -23.37
N LEU A 429 -20.73 13.24 -24.28
CA LEU A 429 -21.06 11.83 -24.58
C LEU A 429 -19.80 10.99 -24.86
N TYR A 430 -18.87 11.54 -25.66
CA TYR A 430 -17.63 10.86 -25.99
C TYR A 430 -16.70 10.66 -24.78
N GLN A 431 -16.52 11.71 -23.97
CA GLN A 431 -15.70 11.62 -22.75
C GLN A 431 -16.32 10.64 -21.75
N GLY A 432 -17.64 10.64 -21.59
CA GLY A 432 -18.36 9.69 -20.74
C GLY A 432 -18.19 8.24 -21.22
N LEU A 433 -18.26 7.99 -22.52
CA LEU A 433 -17.94 6.66 -23.08
C LEU A 433 -16.50 6.24 -22.75
N MET A 434 -15.53 7.14 -22.89
CA MET A 434 -14.14 6.86 -22.56
C MET A 434 -13.92 6.60 -21.06
N MET A 435 -14.70 7.23 -20.17
CA MET A 435 -14.68 6.96 -18.71
C MET A 435 -15.11 5.53 -18.36
N LEU A 436 -15.83 4.84 -19.24
CA LEU A 436 -16.17 3.42 -19.09
C LEU A 436 -15.17 2.53 -19.83
N VAL A 437 -14.87 2.85 -21.09
CA VAL A 437 -14.07 1.98 -21.96
C VAL A 437 -12.62 1.88 -21.50
N ILE A 438 -11.95 3.01 -21.21
CA ILE A 438 -10.52 3.00 -20.89
C ILE A 438 -10.24 2.19 -19.61
N PRO A 439 -10.97 2.38 -18.48
CA PRO A 439 -10.77 1.58 -17.28
C PRO A 439 -11.04 0.08 -17.49
N LEU A 440 -12.02 -0.30 -18.31
CA LEU A 440 -12.31 -1.70 -18.63
C LEU A 440 -11.20 -2.36 -19.46
N ILE A 441 -10.71 -1.67 -20.49
CA ILE A 441 -9.59 -2.15 -21.30
C ILE A 441 -8.34 -2.26 -20.44
N PHE A 442 -8.15 -1.31 -19.52
CA PHE A 442 -7.04 -1.35 -18.58
C PHE A 442 -7.16 -2.48 -17.54
N ALA A 443 -8.36 -2.88 -17.14
CA ALA A 443 -8.58 -4.06 -16.31
C ALA A 443 -8.08 -5.35 -17.00
N ILE A 444 -8.33 -5.49 -18.30
CA ILE A 444 -7.83 -6.62 -19.11
C ILE A 444 -6.31 -6.55 -19.28
N PHE A 445 -5.80 -5.36 -19.60
CA PHE A 445 -4.37 -5.13 -19.77
C PHE A 445 -3.59 -5.40 -18.48
N SER A 446 -4.01 -4.82 -17.35
CA SER A 446 -3.37 -5.03 -16.06
C SER A 446 -3.39 -6.50 -15.63
N ALA A 447 -4.50 -7.22 -15.86
CA ALA A 447 -4.59 -8.66 -15.56
C ALA A 447 -3.61 -9.50 -16.41
N THR A 448 -3.46 -9.21 -17.69
CA THR A 448 -2.52 -9.94 -18.56
C THR A 448 -1.08 -9.55 -18.32
N TRP A 449 -0.80 -8.25 -18.14
CA TRP A 449 0.50 -7.69 -17.73
C TRP A 449 0.98 -8.32 -16.41
N GLY A 450 0.13 -8.31 -15.39
CA GLY A 450 0.44 -8.87 -14.08
C GLY A 450 0.83 -10.34 -14.19
N LEU A 451 0.04 -11.14 -14.90
CA LEU A 451 0.32 -12.56 -15.08
C LEU A 451 1.63 -12.79 -15.84
N PHE A 452 1.90 -11.99 -16.87
CA PHE A 452 3.13 -12.06 -17.65
C PHE A 452 4.36 -11.75 -16.78
N ILE A 453 4.31 -10.68 -15.99
CA ILE A 453 5.36 -10.30 -15.06
C ILE A 453 5.55 -11.39 -13.99
N ASN A 454 4.45 -11.94 -13.47
CA ASN A 454 4.49 -13.01 -12.48
C ASN A 454 5.11 -14.29 -13.00
N TYR A 455 4.84 -14.65 -14.25
CA TYR A 455 5.56 -15.75 -14.88
C TYR A 455 7.08 -15.48 -14.93
N GLN A 456 7.49 -14.26 -15.29
CA GLN A 456 8.91 -13.91 -15.46
C GLN A 456 9.66 -13.84 -14.13
N PHE A 457 9.00 -13.35 -13.08
CA PHE A 457 9.60 -13.09 -11.77
C PHE A 457 8.97 -13.93 -10.65
N ALA A 458 8.44 -15.11 -11.01
CA ALA A 458 7.77 -16.00 -10.07
C ALA A 458 8.67 -16.33 -8.89
N ASN A 459 8.11 -16.25 -7.68
CA ASN A 459 8.75 -16.72 -6.48
C ASN A 459 7.91 -17.83 -5.84
N TYR A 460 8.36 -19.08 -5.95
CA TYR A 460 7.69 -20.23 -5.34
C TYR A 460 8.24 -20.60 -3.95
N ASP A 461 9.44 -20.12 -3.61
CA ASP A 461 10.11 -20.38 -2.33
C ASP A 461 9.93 -19.19 -1.39
N TRP A 462 8.69 -18.98 -0.95
CA TRP A 462 8.34 -17.91 -0.01
C TRP A 462 8.00 -18.46 1.38
N GLU A 463 8.37 -17.70 2.41
CA GLU A 463 8.11 -18.03 3.82
C GLU A 463 6.86 -17.31 4.36
N SER A 464 6.48 -16.18 3.76
CA SER A 464 5.29 -15.41 4.13
C SER A 464 4.56 -14.88 2.90
N GLU A 465 3.23 -14.79 2.99
CA GLU A 465 2.40 -14.20 1.94
C GLU A 465 2.76 -12.73 1.70
N THR A 466 3.15 -11.99 2.75
CA THR A 466 3.64 -10.60 2.64
C THR A 466 4.83 -10.49 1.70
N GLN A 467 5.73 -11.48 1.71
CA GLN A 467 6.88 -11.51 0.81
C GLN A 467 6.45 -11.58 -0.65
N VAL A 468 5.41 -12.35 -0.97
CA VAL A 468 4.90 -12.48 -2.33
C VAL A 468 4.05 -11.28 -2.74
N VAL A 469 3.14 -10.85 -1.86
CA VAL A 469 2.13 -9.84 -2.18
C VAL A 469 2.70 -8.42 -2.20
N LYS A 470 3.62 -8.08 -1.29
CA LYS A 470 4.11 -6.70 -1.12
C LYS A 470 5.58 -6.50 -1.44
N GLN A 471 6.41 -7.53 -1.26
CA GLN A 471 7.86 -7.42 -1.38
C GLN A 471 8.44 -8.16 -2.58
N SER A 472 7.59 -8.82 -3.38
CA SER A 472 8.06 -9.53 -4.57
C SER A 472 8.26 -8.55 -5.72
N MET A 473 9.26 -8.85 -6.54
CA MET A 473 9.50 -8.11 -7.78
C MET A 473 8.28 -8.15 -8.70
N SER A 474 7.58 -9.27 -8.73
CA SER A 474 6.38 -9.41 -9.53
C SER A 474 5.25 -8.48 -9.07
N ALA A 475 5.02 -8.38 -7.76
CA ALA A 475 4.02 -7.47 -7.21
C ALA A 475 4.36 -6.00 -7.52
N VAL A 476 5.61 -5.60 -7.27
CA VAL A 476 6.06 -4.22 -7.48
C VAL A 476 5.97 -3.82 -8.95
N ILE A 477 6.49 -4.64 -9.87
CA ILE A 477 6.46 -4.34 -11.31
C ILE A 477 5.04 -4.50 -11.88
N GLY A 478 4.27 -5.46 -11.38
CA GLY A 478 2.89 -5.68 -11.80
C GLY A 478 1.96 -4.54 -11.44
N MET A 479 2.16 -3.91 -10.27
CA MET A 479 1.36 -2.79 -9.76
C MET A 479 1.89 -1.41 -10.19
N LEU A 480 3.19 -1.16 -10.04
CA LEU A 480 3.78 0.13 -10.43
C LEU A 480 3.99 0.24 -11.93
N GLY A 481 4.28 -0.87 -12.61
CA GLY A 481 4.39 -0.87 -14.07
C GLY A 481 3.07 -0.52 -14.74
N SER A 482 1.96 -1.06 -14.24
CA SER A 482 0.63 -0.66 -14.72
C SER A 482 0.35 0.81 -14.42
N LEU A 483 0.60 1.28 -13.19
CA LEU A 483 0.45 2.69 -12.82
C LEU A 483 1.25 3.63 -13.74
N LEU A 484 2.54 3.36 -13.94
CA LEU A 484 3.42 4.18 -14.77
C LEU A 484 2.94 4.24 -16.22
N ILE A 485 2.51 3.10 -16.79
CA ILE A 485 1.95 3.06 -18.13
C ILE A 485 0.69 3.95 -18.19
N THR A 486 -0.22 3.86 -17.21
CA THR A 486 -1.40 4.72 -17.21
C THR A 486 -1.06 6.20 -17.08
N VAL A 487 -0.10 6.57 -16.22
CA VAL A 487 0.31 7.97 -16.05
C VAL A 487 0.90 8.54 -17.34
N ILE A 488 1.76 7.79 -18.03
CA ILE A 488 2.34 8.19 -19.32
C ILE A 488 1.25 8.35 -20.39
N LEU A 489 0.28 7.43 -20.44
CA LEU A 489 -0.83 7.52 -21.37
C LEU A 489 -1.81 8.64 -21.01
N GLY A 490 -1.94 8.97 -19.72
CA GLY A 490 -2.83 10.01 -19.22
C GLY A 490 -2.28 11.43 -19.31
N SER A 491 -0.98 11.62 -19.49
CA SER A 491 -0.37 12.96 -19.55
C SER A 491 -0.55 13.66 -20.91
N VAL A 492 -0.58 12.90 -22.02
CA VAL A 492 -0.71 13.44 -23.38
C VAL A 492 -2.10 14.04 -23.69
N PRO A 493 -3.23 13.42 -23.30
CA PRO A 493 -4.59 13.91 -23.58
C PRO A 493 -4.85 15.37 -23.19
N VAL A 494 -4.16 15.87 -22.16
CA VAL A 494 -4.31 17.23 -21.62
C VAL A 494 -3.98 18.30 -22.66
N PHE A 495 -3.05 18.00 -23.58
CA PHE A 495 -2.56 18.94 -24.60
C PHE A 495 -3.31 18.82 -25.93
N LEU A 496 -4.31 17.93 -26.04
CA LEU A 496 -5.00 17.65 -27.28
C LEU A 496 -6.36 18.37 -27.35
N ASN A 497 -6.67 18.90 -28.54
CA ASN A 497 -8.02 19.33 -28.90
C ASN A 497 -8.96 18.12 -28.95
N ASP A 498 -10.28 18.34 -28.96
CA ASP A 498 -11.25 17.25 -28.78
C ASP A 498 -11.19 16.17 -29.88
N SER A 499 -10.89 16.56 -31.13
CA SER A 499 -10.64 15.61 -32.22
C SER A 499 -9.36 14.79 -32.01
N GLY A 500 -8.28 15.44 -31.56
CA GLY A 500 -7.02 14.78 -31.22
C GLY A 500 -7.18 13.83 -30.03
N TYR A 501 -7.94 14.24 -29.02
CA TYR A 501 -8.29 13.40 -27.86
C TYR A 501 -9.02 12.13 -28.30
N ALA A 502 -9.96 12.24 -29.25
CA ALA A 502 -10.72 11.09 -29.74
C ALA A 502 -9.83 10.08 -30.51
N ILE A 503 -8.96 10.58 -31.39
CA ILE A 503 -8.00 9.74 -32.12
C ILE A 503 -7.02 9.07 -31.14
N TYR A 504 -6.52 9.83 -30.18
CA TYR A 504 -5.56 9.33 -29.20
C TYR A 504 -6.16 8.24 -28.30
N THR A 505 -7.32 8.48 -27.71
CA THR A 505 -7.96 7.50 -26.81
C THR A 505 -8.39 6.23 -27.54
N THR A 506 -8.92 6.32 -28.77
CA THR A 506 -9.21 5.13 -29.58
C THR A 506 -7.95 4.35 -29.96
N SER A 507 -6.86 5.04 -30.30
CA SER A 507 -5.58 4.39 -30.60
C SER A 507 -5.03 3.62 -29.38
N ILE A 508 -5.16 4.19 -28.17
CA ILE A 508 -4.74 3.53 -26.92
C ILE A 508 -5.56 2.27 -26.68
N VAL A 509 -6.87 2.32 -26.87
CA VAL A 509 -7.74 1.15 -26.67
C VAL A 509 -7.27 -0.02 -27.56
N VAL A 510 -7.01 0.26 -28.84
CA VAL A 510 -6.49 -0.75 -29.77
C VAL A 510 -5.12 -1.26 -29.35
N LEU A 511 -4.21 -0.36 -28.96
CA LEU A 511 -2.85 -0.69 -28.53
C LEU A 511 -2.87 -1.60 -27.29
N LEU A 512 -3.66 -1.26 -26.27
CA LEU A 512 -3.75 -2.03 -25.01
C LEU A 512 -4.36 -3.41 -25.24
N LEU A 513 -5.39 -3.52 -26.09
CA LEU A 513 -5.96 -4.82 -26.47
C LEU A 513 -4.95 -5.67 -27.25
N GLY A 514 -4.25 -5.07 -28.22
CA GLY A 514 -3.19 -5.72 -28.98
C GLY A 514 -2.06 -6.24 -28.08
N ALA A 515 -1.58 -5.40 -27.16
CA ALA A 515 -0.57 -5.77 -26.18
C ALA A 515 -1.05 -6.91 -25.26
N SER A 516 -2.29 -6.84 -24.76
CA SER A 516 -2.90 -7.88 -23.93
C SER A 516 -2.94 -9.24 -24.65
N HIS A 517 -3.36 -9.23 -25.92
CA HIS A 517 -3.45 -10.43 -26.75
C HIS A 517 -2.07 -11.04 -27.03
N ILE A 518 -1.09 -10.21 -27.37
CA ILE A 518 0.30 -10.65 -27.62
C ILE A 518 0.88 -11.26 -26.34
N MET A 519 0.74 -10.61 -25.18
CA MET A 519 1.21 -11.12 -23.90
C MET A 519 0.56 -12.47 -23.55
N PHE A 520 -0.75 -12.60 -23.77
CA PHE A 520 -1.46 -13.86 -23.54
C PHE A 520 -0.99 -14.99 -24.47
N LYS A 521 -0.79 -14.71 -25.76
CA LYS A 521 -0.20 -15.68 -26.70
C LYS A 521 1.21 -16.09 -26.32
N LEU A 522 2.04 -15.15 -25.86
CA LEU A 522 3.40 -15.45 -25.38
C LEU A 522 3.38 -16.34 -24.14
N LEU A 523 2.43 -16.15 -23.22
CA LEU A 523 2.24 -17.01 -22.05
C LEU A 523 1.88 -18.44 -22.44
N LEU A 524 0.98 -18.62 -23.42
CA LEU A 524 0.57 -19.95 -23.87
C LEU A 524 1.69 -20.77 -24.52
N LYS A 525 2.73 -20.12 -25.06
CA LYS A 525 3.91 -20.79 -25.62
C LYS A 525 4.87 -21.33 -24.55
N LYS A 526 4.69 -20.97 -23.28
CA LYS A 526 5.60 -21.32 -22.19
C LYS A 526 5.10 -22.51 -21.37
N ARG A 527 6.03 -23.31 -20.85
CA ARG A 527 5.74 -24.42 -19.93
C ARG A 527 5.80 -23.96 -18.48
N LEU A 528 4.91 -24.49 -17.64
CA LEU A 528 4.73 -24.09 -16.24
C LEU A 528 5.62 -24.88 -15.28
#